data_AF-A0A965QWG5-F1
#
_entry.id   AF-A0A965QWG5-F1
#
_cell.length_a   1.000
_cell.length_b   1.000
_cell.length_c   1.000
_cell.angle_alpha   90.00
_cell.angle_beta   90.00
_cell.angle_gamma   90.00
#
_symmetry.space_group_name_H-M   'P 1'
#
loop_
_entity.id
_entity.type
_entity.pdbx_description
1 polymer ?
#
loop_
_entity_poly.entity_id
_entity_poly.type
_entity_poly.pdbx_seq_one_letter_code
_entity_poly.pdbx_strand_id
1 'polypeptide(L)'
;AEFFDAIRRTGVGPNVATLVGQGSVRGQVMGGSFMRPATPAEVERMRGLVAKAMQDGAVGMSTGLIYLPGTYTKTEELIELAKVAAAHGGIYASHMRAETVKIFDALDELTRIAREAKIRAQVSHIKLSGPSAWGRTDEVVERLAAARREGLEIHHDQYLYTASSTSISTLVPTEAREGKTEEFRARLADPVKKAAITDEMKRTVAAGKRGDYGYAVIASYRRNPALNGKSIREAARITRGDDSLDAQIETILEITANGGAQGIFHGMSEDDLRKFLVLPDTMIASDAGPRRFGDAVPHPRGYGNNARLLGRYVRELGLLGLEEGVRKMTSLPARTFRLRNRGELKPGFVAD
;
A
#
# COMPACT_ATOMS: atom_id res chain seq x y z
N ALA A 1 24.69 -3.59 0.52
CA ALA A 1 25.08 -4.95 0.95
C ALA A 1 24.71 -5.19 2.42
N GLU A 2 25.06 -4.27 3.34
CA GLU A 2 24.88 -4.44 4.80
C GLU A 2 23.48 -4.91 5.25
N PHE A 3 22.41 -4.40 4.65
CA PHE A 3 21.04 -4.83 4.95
C PHE A 3 20.83 -6.33 4.69
N PHE A 4 21.29 -6.84 3.53
CA PHE A 4 21.17 -8.26 3.21
C PHE A 4 22.06 -9.13 4.11
N ASP A 5 23.24 -8.63 4.49
CA ASP A 5 24.10 -9.34 5.46
C ASP A 5 23.46 -9.38 6.85
N ALA A 6 22.80 -8.29 7.26
CA ALA A 6 22.02 -8.27 8.50
C ALA A 6 20.89 -9.31 8.46
N ILE A 7 20.12 -9.37 7.37
CA ILE A 7 19.07 -10.40 7.20
C ILE A 7 19.67 -11.81 7.29
N ARG A 8 20.78 -12.10 6.59
CA ARG A 8 21.43 -13.42 6.64
C ARG A 8 21.82 -13.80 8.07
N ARG A 9 22.35 -12.86 8.85
CA ARG A 9 22.70 -13.08 10.26
C ARG A 9 21.50 -13.36 11.17
N THR A 10 20.29 -12.93 10.80
CA THR A 10 19.09 -13.25 11.59
C THR A 10 18.66 -14.71 11.50
N GLY A 11 19.09 -15.44 10.47
CA GLY A 11 18.64 -16.82 10.23
C GLY A 11 17.16 -16.92 9.87
N VAL A 12 16.59 -15.90 9.23
CA VAL A 12 15.18 -15.89 8.79
C VAL A 12 14.88 -17.11 7.91
N GLY A 13 13.78 -17.82 8.23
CA GLY A 13 13.42 -19.07 7.54
C GLY A 13 13.01 -18.87 6.07
N PRO A 14 12.08 -17.95 5.75
CA PRO A 14 11.70 -17.67 4.37
C PRO A 14 12.83 -17.04 3.54
N ASN A 15 12.81 -17.33 2.24
CA ASN A 15 13.57 -16.55 1.26
C ASN A 15 13.10 -15.09 1.27
N VAL A 16 14.03 -14.14 1.07
CA VAL A 16 13.72 -12.70 1.08
C VAL A 16 14.15 -12.05 -0.23
N ALA A 17 13.20 -11.38 -0.88
CA ALA A 17 13.44 -10.46 -2.00
C ALA A 17 12.88 -9.09 -1.62
N THR A 18 13.64 -8.02 -1.85
CA THR A 18 13.25 -6.66 -1.45
C THR A 18 13.28 -5.69 -2.61
N LEU A 19 12.41 -4.69 -2.53
CA LEU A 19 12.39 -3.54 -3.42
C LEU A 19 13.03 -2.34 -2.71
N VAL A 20 13.73 -1.48 -3.45
CA VAL A 20 14.14 -0.18 -2.92
C VAL A 20 12.94 0.76 -2.87
N GLY A 21 12.58 1.23 -1.67
CA GLY A 21 11.43 2.12 -1.49
C GLY A 21 11.77 3.55 -1.88
N GLN A 22 11.04 4.10 -2.86
CA GLN A 22 11.17 5.49 -3.30
C GLN A 22 10.94 6.47 -2.14
N GLY A 23 10.01 6.16 -1.25
CA GLY A 23 9.76 6.97 -0.05
C GLY A 23 10.99 7.08 0.86
N SER A 24 11.70 5.96 1.08
CA SER A 24 12.92 5.95 1.89
C SER A 24 14.05 6.74 1.22
N VAL A 25 14.22 6.55 -0.09
CA VAL A 25 15.22 7.27 -0.90
C VAL A 25 14.97 8.78 -0.86
N ARG A 26 13.73 9.21 -1.08
CA ARG A 26 13.32 10.61 -1.04
C ARG A 26 13.48 11.21 0.35
N GLY A 27 13.09 10.46 1.39
CA GLY A 27 13.28 10.84 2.79
C GLY A 27 14.75 11.12 3.14
N GLN A 28 15.65 10.24 2.72
CA GLN A 28 17.09 10.38 2.94
C GLN A 28 17.70 11.58 2.20
N VAL A 29 17.26 11.86 0.97
CA VAL A 29 17.88 12.88 0.12
C VAL A 29 17.37 14.28 0.42
N MET A 30 16.06 14.45 0.64
CA MET A 30 15.44 15.76 0.81
C MET A 30 15.51 16.27 2.25
N GLY A 31 15.49 15.39 3.26
CA GLY A 31 15.74 15.70 4.68
C GLY A 31 14.87 16.79 5.34
N GLY A 32 13.89 17.34 4.61
CA GLY A 32 13.09 18.50 5.00
C GLY A 32 11.65 18.36 4.48
N SER A 33 11.11 19.41 3.87
CA SER A 33 9.75 19.34 3.33
C SER A 33 9.67 18.46 2.07
N PHE A 34 8.66 17.60 2.03
CA PHE A 34 8.30 16.76 0.91
C PHE A 34 7.20 17.37 0.05
N MET A 35 6.56 18.45 0.49
CA MET A 35 5.53 19.23 -0.23
C MET A 35 6.08 20.09 -1.39
N ARG A 36 7.08 19.56 -2.11
CA ARG A 36 7.69 20.21 -3.27
C ARG A 36 8.26 19.17 -4.22
N PRO A 37 8.46 19.49 -5.50
CA PRO A 37 9.33 18.69 -6.38
C PRO A 37 10.75 18.61 -5.81
N ALA A 38 11.44 17.49 -6.08
CA ALA A 38 12.87 17.41 -5.84
C ALA A 38 13.61 18.28 -6.86
N THR A 39 14.70 18.92 -6.43
CA THR A 39 15.63 19.63 -7.31
C THR A 39 16.39 18.65 -8.20
N PRO A 40 16.93 19.08 -9.36
CA PRO A 40 17.72 18.19 -10.23
C PRO A 40 18.87 17.49 -9.49
N ALA A 41 19.57 18.19 -8.59
CA ALA A 41 20.66 17.60 -7.79
C ALA A 41 20.15 16.56 -6.78
N GLU A 42 18.95 16.74 -6.22
CA GLU A 42 18.30 15.72 -5.39
C GLU A 42 17.90 14.51 -6.21
N VAL A 43 17.33 14.70 -7.41
CA VAL A 43 16.98 13.60 -8.31
C VAL A 43 18.22 12.77 -8.65
N GLU A 44 19.34 13.41 -8.97
CA GLU A 44 20.57 12.66 -9.27
C GLU A 44 21.10 11.87 -8.07
N ARG A 45 21.04 12.43 -6.86
CA ARG A 45 21.36 11.68 -5.63
C ARG A 45 20.42 10.49 -5.42
N MET A 46 19.12 10.66 -5.67
CA MET A 46 18.14 9.57 -5.58
C MET A 46 18.40 8.47 -6.60
N ARG A 47 18.76 8.82 -7.85
CA ARG A 47 19.18 7.86 -8.89
C ARG A 47 20.38 7.04 -8.43
N GLY A 48 21.39 7.68 -7.83
CA GLY A 48 22.55 7.00 -7.26
C GLY A 48 22.19 5.98 -6.16
N LEU A 49 21.27 6.34 -5.25
CA LEU A 49 20.78 5.42 -4.20
C LEU A 49 20.00 4.23 -4.77
N VAL A 50 19.14 4.46 -5.78
CA VAL A 50 18.41 3.38 -6.47
C VAL A 50 19.40 2.45 -7.18
N ALA A 51 20.37 2.99 -7.92
CA ALA A 51 21.40 2.20 -8.60
C ALA A 51 22.18 1.33 -7.60
N LYS A 52 22.62 1.93 -6.49
CA LYS A 52 23.32 1.20 -5.43
C LYS A 52 22.47 0.08 -4.84
N ALA A 53 21.18 0.32 -4.58
CA ALA A 53 20.29 -0.70 -4.05
C ALA A 53 20.06 -1.87 -5.03
N MET A 54 19.92 -1.56 -6.33
CA MET A 54 19.83 -2.59 -7.38
C MET A 54 21.11 -3.43 -7.47
N GLN A 55 22.28 -2.78 -7.44
CA GLN A 55 23.58 -3.46 -7.41
C GLN A 55 23.77 -4.33 -6.16
N ASP A 56 23.24 -3.88 -5.03
CA ASP A 56 23.27 -4.62 -3.77
C ASP A 56 22.34 -5.86 -3.77
N GLY A 57 21.42 -5.97 -4.72
CA GLY A 57 20.53 -7.13 -4.88
C GLY A 57 19.03 -6.85 -4.75
N ALA A 58 18.59 -5.59 -4.71
CA ALA A 58 17.17 -5.28 -4.80
C ALA A 58 16.58 -5.78 -6.13
N VAL A 59 15.37 -6.34 -6.11
CA VAL A 59 14.72 -6.91 -7.30
C VAL A 59 13.94 -5.88 -8.13
N GLY A 60 13.98 -4.62 -7.70
CA GLY A 60 13.22 -3.51 -8.27
C GLY A 60 13.05 -2.37 -7.29
N MET A 61 12.13 -1.47 -7.60
CA MET A 61 11.76 -0.33 -6.75
C MET A 61 10.28 -0.32 -6.43
N SER A 62 9.91 0.26 -5.30
CA SER A 62 8.51 0.47 -4.92
C SER A 62 8.18 1.93 -4.66
N THR A 63 6.91 2.32 -4.87
CA THR A 63 6.38 3.63 -4.51
C THR A 63 5.15 3.51 -3.61
N GLY A 64 4.94 4.55 -2.79
CA GLY A 64 3.74 4.73 -1.97
C GLY A 64 3.20 6.13 -2.18
N LEU A 65 2.53 6.36 -3.31
CA LEU A 65 2.21 7.71 -3.80
C LEU A 65 1.02 8.36 -3.06
N ILE A 66 0.26 7.59 -2.28
CA ILE A 66 -0.75 8.12 -1.37
C ILE A 66 -0.13 8.67 -0.07
N TYR A 67 1.11 8.30 0.25
CA TYR A 67 1.78 8.65 1.51
C TYR A 67 2.89 9.67 1.31
N LEU A 68 3.17 10.48 2.33
CA LEU A 68 4.43 11.20 2.41
C LEU A 68 5.57 10.20 2.59
N PRO A 69 6.73 10.39 1.93
CA PRO A 69 7.10 11.56 1.11
C PRO A 69 6.71 11.47 -0.38
N GLY A 70 6.01 10.40 -0.79
CA GLY A 70 5.62 10.12 -2.17
C GLY A 70 4.55 11.06 -2.75
N THR A 71 3.64 11.59 -1.92
CA THR A 71 2.43 12.34 -2.35
C THR A 71 2.68 13.46 -3.35
N TYR A 72 3.76 14.24 -3.20
CA TYR A 72 4.08 15.38 -4.08
C TYR A 72 5.17 15.06 -5.11
N THR A 73 5.56 13.79 -5.23
CA THR A 73 6.49 13.34 -6.26
C THR A 73 5.86 13.49 -7.64
N LYS A 74 6.54 14.21 -8.53
CA LYS A 74 6.13 14.36 -9.93
C LYS A 74 6.37 13.06 -10.71
N THR A 75 5.51 12.78 -11.69
CA THR A 75 5.63 11.57 -12.52
C THR A 75 6.98 11.48 -13.22
N GLU A 76 7.53 12.62 -13.64
CA GLU A 76 8.83 12.73 -14.31
C GLU A 76 9.97 12.24 -13.41
N GLU A 77 9.92 12.55 -12.10
CA GLU A 77 10.89 12.04 -11.15
C GLU A 77 10.78 10.51 -11.01
N LEU A 78 9.56 9.98 -10.96
CA LEU A 78 9.33 8.53 -10.89
C LEU A 78 9.87 7.82 -12.13
N ILE A 79 9.70 8.40 -13.31
CA ILE A 79 10.26 7.90 -14.56
C ILE A 79 11.78 7.84 -14.49
N GLU A 80 12.45 8.89 -14.02
CA GLU A 80 13.91 8.93 -13.92
C GLU A 80 14.47 7.88 -12.94
N LEU A 81 13.79 7.64 -11.81
CA LEU A 81 14.17 6.57 -10.88
C LEU A 81 13.86 5.19 -11.44
N ALA A 82 12.72 5.03 -12.12
CA ALA A 82 12.32 3.77 -12.75
C ALA A 82 13.26 3.36 -13.88
N LYS A 83 13.79 4.30 -14.68
CA LYS A 83 14.82 4.02 -15.70
C LYS A 83 16.07 3.39 -15.08
N VAL A 84 16.47 3.81 -13.88
CA VAL A 84 17.61 3.22 -13.16
C VAL A 84 17.30 1.78 -12.76
N ALA A 85 16.14 1.52 -12.16
CA ALA A 85 15.73 0.15 -11.82
C ALA A 85 15.62 -0.75 -13.08
N ALA A 86 15.12 -0.20 -14.19
CA ALA A 86 14.97 -0.91 -15.46
C ALA A 86 16.32 -1.36 -16.04
N ALA A 87 17.34 -0.49 -15.98
CA ALA A 87 18.70 -0.80 -16.44
C ALA A 87 19.33 -1.99 -15.69
N HIS A 88 18.85 -2.30 -14.48
CA HIS A 88 19.26 -3.46 -13.70
C HIS A 88 18.27 -4.65 -13.80
N GLY A 89 17.31 -4.60 -14.71
CA GLY A 89 16.30 -5.66 -14.90
C GLY A 89 15.20 -5.70 -13.84
N GLY A 90 15.09 -4.66 -13.02
CA GLY A 90 14.14 -4.56 -11.91
C GLY A 90 12.68 -4.40 -12.35
N ILE A 91 11.78 -4.47 -11.37
CA ILE A 91 10.35 -4.18 -11.51
C ILE A 91 9.99 -2.87 -10.78
N TYR A 92 9.00 -2.14 -11.28
CA TYR A 92 8.37 -1.00 -10.61
C TYR A 92 7.07 -1.44 -9.94
N ALA A 93 7.04 -1.54 -8.61
CA ALA A 93 5.82 -1.81 -7.85
C ALA A 93 5.24 -0.51 -7.31
N SER A 94 3.91 -0.36 -7.34
CA SER A 94 3.28 0.89 -6.89
C SER A 94 2.04 0.64 -6.05
N HIS A 95 2.08 1.14 -4.82
CA HIS A 95 0.88 1.64 -4.19
C HIS A 95 0.60 3.00 -4.83
N MET A 96 -0.36 2.99 -5.75
CA MET A 96 -0.66 4.11 -6.64
C MET A 96 -1.19 5.33 -5.87
N ARG A 97 -1.24 6.48 -6.56
CA ARG A 97 -1.61 7.77 -5.97
C ARG A 97 -3.06 7.80 -5.47
N ALA A 98 -3.94 7.00 -6.07
CA ALA A 98 -5.32 6.89 -5.69
C ALA A 98 -5.88 5.50 -5.98
N GLU A 99 -6.82 5.07 -5.14
CA GLU A 99 -7.52 3.78 -5.23
C GLU A 99 -9.04 3.95 -5.10
N THR A 100 -9.50 5.20 -5.04
CA THR A 100 -10.92 5.57 -5.04
C THR A 100 -11.35 5.91 -6.48
N VAL A 101 -12.23 6.88 -6.69
CA VAL A 101 -12.67 7.32 -8.03
C VAL A 101 -11.52 7.79 -8.94
N LYS A 102 -10.39 8.24 -8.38
CA LYS A 102 -9.19 8.68 -9.12
C LYS A 102 -8.24 7.54 -9.49
N ILE A 103 -8.64 6.28 -9.30
CA ILE A 103 -7.81 5.11 -9.66
C ILE A 103 -7.40 5.11 -11.14
N PHE A 104 -8.23 5.63 -12.03
CA PHE A 104 -7.96 5.67 -13.47
C PHE A 104 -6.78 6.58 -13.81
N ASP A 105 -6.73 7.77 -13.21
CA ASP A 105 -5.59 8.69 -13.34
C ASP A 105 -4.30 8.06 -12.79
N ALA A 106 -4.42 7.31 -11.68
CA ALA A 106 -3.33 6.58 -11.07
C ALA A 106 -2.80 5.42 -11.95
N LEU A 107 -3.70 4.70 -12.63
CA LEU A 107 -3.34 3.67 -13.60
C LEU A 107 -2.67 4.27 -14.84
N ASP A 108 -3.12 5.45 -15.28
CA ASP A 108 -2.50 6.18 -16.38
C ASP A 108 -1.08 6.62 -16.03
N GLU A 109 -0.90 7.14 -14.82
CA GLU A 109 0.42 7.50 -14.29
C GLU A 109 1.35 6.28 -14.27
N LEU A 110 0.90 5.15 -13.74
CA LEU A 110 1.69 3.92 -13.71
C LEU A 110 2.02 3.42 -15.13
N THR A 111 1.05 3.45 -16.04
CA THR A 111 1.24 3.03 -17.44
C THR A 111 2.23 3.93 -18.16
N ARG A 112 2.17 5.24 -17.94
CA ARG A 112 3.14 6.21 -18.45
C ARG A 112 4.55 5.91 -17.92
N ILE A 113 4.70 5.68 -16.62
CA ILE A 113 5.99 5.32 -16.01
C ILE A 113 6.54 4.03 -16.64
N ALA A 114 5.72 2.99 -16.74
CA ALA A 114 6.12 1.70 -17.33
C ALA A 114 6.63 1.87 -18.77
N ARG A 115 5.89 2.65 -19.59
CA ARG A 115 6.21 2.92 -20.99
C ARG A 115 7.50 3.72 -21.14
N GLU A 116 7.63 4.84 -20.45
CA GLU A 116 8.77 5.76 -20.62
C GLU A 116 10.06 5.21 -19.99
N ALA A 117 9.96 4.46 -18.89
CA ALA A 117 11.11 3.81 -18.26
C ALA A 117 11.45 2.45 -18.88
N LYS A 118 10.58 1.92 -19.76
CA LYS A 118 10.68 0.57 -20.33
C LYS A 118 10.86 -0.49 -19.24
N ILE A 119 10.05 -0.38 -18.19
CA ILE A 119 10.11 -1.23 -17.00
C ILE A 119 8.84 -2.04 -16.85
N ARG A 120 9.00 -3.27 -16.33
CA ARG A 120 7.88 -4.08 -15.87
C ARG A 120 7.23 -3.41 -14.68
N ALA A 121 5.92 -3.38 -14.63
CA ALA A 121 5.19 -2.70 -13.56
C ALA A 121 4.25 -3.64 -12.82
N GLN A 122 3.98 -3.30 -11.56
CA GLN A 122 3.12 -4.05 -10.68
C GLN A 122 2.21 -3.09 -9.90
N VAL A 123 0.90 -3.21 -10.09
CA VAL A 123 -0.09 -2.53 -9.26
C VAL A 123 -0.23 -3.31 -7.95
N SER A 124 0.30 -2.75 -6.87
CA SER A 124 0.20 -3.37 -5.55
C SER A 124 -1.25 -3.36 -5.08
N HIS A 125 -1.68 -4.47 -4.47
CA HIS A 125 -2.96 -4.65 -3.78
C HIS A 125 -4.17 -3.98 -4.45
N ILE A 126 -4.42 -4.35 -5.72
CA ILE A 126 -5.45 -3.73 -6.55
C ILE A 126 -6.82 -3.81 -5.87
N LYS A 127 -7.51 -2.67 -5.82
CA LYS A 127 -8.78 -2.53 -5.15
C LYS A 127 -9.53 -1.28 -5.61
N LEU A 128 -10.84 -1.26 -5.37
CA LEU A 128 -11.68 -0.06 -5.42
C LEU A 128 -12.09 0.31 -3.99
N SER A 129 -11.52 1.40 -3.48
CA SER A 129 -11.71 1.82 -2.09
C SER A 129 -12.87 2.80 -1.96
N GLY A 130 -13.88 2.37 -1.21
CA GLY A 130 -15.05 3.14 -0.81
C GLY A 130 -16.24 3.02 -1.76
N PRO A 131 -17.47 3.21 -1.24
CA PRO A 131 -18.70 3.02 -2.02
C PRO A 131 -18.79 3.87 -3.30
N SER A 132 -18.10 5.00 -3.36
CA SER A 132 -18.05 5.85 -4.55
C SER A 132 -17.29 5.24 -5.73
N ALA A 133 -16.44 4.24 -5.50
CA ALA A 133 -15.63 3.58 -6.52
C ALA A 133 -16.10 2.16 -6.86
N TRP A 134 -16.94 1.54 -6.02
CA TRP A 134 -17.35 0.14 -6.17
C TRP A 134 -18.09 -0.13 -7.49
N GLY A 135 -18.00 -1.38 -7.97
CA GLY A 135 -18.67 -1.85 -9.18
C GLY A 135 -17.96 -1.46 -10.49
N ARG A 136 -16.89 -0.68 -10.42
CA ARG A 136 -16.11 -0.21 -11.59
C ARG A 136 -14.94 -1.11 -11.97
N THR A 137 -14.94 -2.35 -11.48
CA THR A 137 -13.85 -3.30 -11.72
C THR A 137 -13.60 -3.53 -13.21
N ASP A 138 -14.65 -3.62 -14.02
CA ASP A 138 -14.54 -3.92 -15.45
C ASP A 138 -13.79 -2.80 -16.21
N GLU A 139 -13.97 -1.54 -15.80
CA GLU A 139 -13.22 -0.40 -16.36
C GLU A 139 -11.73 -0.45 -16.00
N VAL A 140 -11.41 -0.85 -14.77
CA VAL A 140 -10.01 -1.02 -14.33
C VAL A 140 -9.34 -2.16 -15.09
N VAL A 141 -10.04 -3.28 -15.25
CA VAL A 141 -9.56 -4.45 -15.99
C VAL A 141 -9.29 -4.09 -17.44
N GLU A 142 -10.19 -3.37 -18.09
CA GLU A 142 -9.99 -2.95 -19.48
C GLU A 142 -8.79 -2.00 -19.62
N ARG A 143 -8.56 -1.10 -18.66
CA ARG A 143 -7.39 -0.20 -18.69
C ARG A 143 -6.06 -0.96 -18.56
N LEU A 144 -6.01 -1.99 -17.71
CA LEU A 144 -4.85 -2.88 -17.61
C LEU A 144 -4.69 -3.74 -18.87
N ALA A 145 -5.79 -4.25 -19.44
CA ALA A 145 -5.78 -5.03 -20.67
C ALA A 145 -5.28 -4.19 -21.86
N ALA A 146 -5.73 -2.94 -21.98
CA ALA A 146 -5.28 -1.99 -22.99
C ALA A 146 -3.77 -1.76 -22.93
N ALA A 147 -3.23 -1.46 -21.74
CA ALA A 147 -1.79 -1.29 -21.56
C ALA A 147 -0.99 -2.54 -21.94
N ARG A 148 -1.52 -3.74 -21.65
CA ARG A 148 -0.89 -5.01 -22.05
C ARG A 148 -0.94 -5.25 -23.56
N ARG A 149 -2.04 -4.87 -24.23
CA ARG A 149 -2.15 -4.92 -25.70
C ARG A 149 -1.15 -3.99 -26.40
N GLU A 150 -0.72 -2.92 -25.73
CA GLU A 150 0.40 -2.07 -26.19
C GLU A 150 1.79 -2.71 -25.97
N GLY A 151 1.87 -3.90 -25.38
CA GLY A 151 3.12 -4.62 -25.11
C GLY A 151 3.75 -4.29 -23.75
N LEU A 152 3.06 -3.57 -22.86
CA LEU A 152 3.56 -3.29 -21.52
C LEU A 152 3.38 -4.50 -20.58
N GLU A 153 4.45 -4.90 -19.91
CA GLU A 153 4.45 -5.95 -18.87
C GLU A 153 3.89 -5.38 -17.54
N ILE A 154 2.56 -5.31 -17.42
CA ILE A 154 1.88 -4.83 -16.20
C ILE A 154 1.19 -5.99 -15.46
N HIS A 155 1.59 -6.22 -14.23
CA HIS A 155 1.01 -7.20 -13.31
C HIS A 155 0.27 -6.51 -12.16
N HIS A 156 -0.42 -7.28 -11.34
CA HIS A 156 -1.04 -6.79 -10.11
C HIS A 156 -1.13 -7.90 -9.07
N ASP A 157 -1.23 -7.52 -7.80
CA ASP A 157 -1.53 -8.45 -6.71
C ASP A 157 -2.78 -8.05 -5.93
N GLN A 158 -3.30 -8.98 -5.15
CA GLN A 158 -4.45 -8.77 -4.27
C GLN A 158 -4.33 -9.60 -2.98
N TYR A 159 -4.83 -9.04 -1.87
CA TYR A 159 -5.15 -9.77 -0.64
C TYR A 159 -6.65 -10.09 -0.55
N LEU A 160 -6.99 -11.16 0.16
CA LEU A 160 -8.30 -11.82 0.07
C LEU A 160 -9.31 -11.35 1.12
N TYR A 161 -9.35 -10.03 1.34
CA TYR A 161 -10.21 -9.39 2.33
C TYR A 161 -10.76 -8.05 1.84
N THR A 162 -11.95 -7.70 2.31
CA THR A 162 -12.65 -6.45 1.98
C THR A 162 -12.29 -5.27 2.88
N ALA A 163 -11.27 -5.43 3.73
CA ALA A 163 -10.70 -4.37 4.54
C ALA A 163 -9.20 -4.22 4.26
N SER A 164 -8.72 -2.97 4.31
CA SER A 164 -7.29 -2.66 4.17
C SER A 164 -6.67 -2.41 5.54
N SER A 165 -5.35 -2.25 5.61
CA SER A 165 -4.69 -1.85 6.84
C SER A 165 -3.52 -0.92 6.55
N THR A 166 -3.47 0.20 7.27
CA THR A 166 -2.41 1.22 7.21
C THR A 166 -2.48 2.10 8.46
N SER A 167 -1.73 3.19 8.54
CA SER A 167 -1.77 4.12 9.68
C SER A 167 -3.11 4.87 9.78
N ILE A 168 -3.65 5.04 10.99
CA ILE A 168 -4.81 5.91 11.26
C ILE A 168 -4.55 7.36 10.82
N SER A 169 -3.30 7.79 10.80
CA SER A 169 -2.94 9.13 10.34
C SER A 169 -3.37 9.41 8.89
N THR A 170 -3.62 8.39 8.06
CA THR A 170 -4.11 8.61 6.69
C THR A 170 -5.51 9.21 6.62
N LEU A 171 -6.25 9.22 7.74
CA LEU A 171 -7.55 9.91 7.85
C LEU A 171 -7.40 11.43 8.00
N VAL A 172 -6.19 11.90 8.35
CA VAL A 172 -5.87 13.32 8.50
C VAL A 172 -5.32 13.87 7.17
N PRO A 173 -5.74 15.07 6.74
CA PRO A 173 -5.21 15.73 5.54
C PRO A 173 -3.70 15.71 5.47
N THR A 174 -3.15 15.50 4.27
CA THR A 174 -1.70 15.28 4.10
C THR A 174 -0.90 16.51 4.52
N GLU A 175 -1.37 17.68 4.15
CA GLU A 175 -0.79 19.00 4.45
C GLU A 175 -0.67 19.22 5.96
N ALA A 176 -1.65 18.73 6.74
CA ALA A 176 -1.62 18.84 8.19
C ALA A 176 -0.48 17.99 8.78
N ARG A 177 -0.22 16.82 8.19
CA ARG A 177 0.78 15.83 8.65
C ARG A 177 2.21 16.12 8.19
N GLU A 178 2.42 17.15 7.39
CA GLU A 178 3.76 17.48 6.90
C GLU A 178 4.71 17.82 8.06
N GLY A 179 5.94 17.31 7.98
CA GLY A 179 6.97 17.54 8.99
C GLY A 179 6.88 16.61 10.19
N LYS A 180 7.38 17.08 11.35
CA LYS A 180 7.52 16.26 12.57
C LYS A 180 6.26 16.30 13.44
N THR A 181 6.13 15.34 14.36
CA THR A 181 5.00 15.26 15.31
C THR A 181 4.79 16.55 16.11
N GLU A 182 5.85 17.24 16.51
CA GLU A 182 5.72 18.51 17.24
C GLU A 182 5.15 19.64 16.38
N GLU A 183 5.47 19.67 15.08
CA GLU A 183 4.88 20.64 14.15
C GLU A 183 3.39 20.33 13.94
N PHE A 184 3.02 19.05 13.84
CA PHE A 184 1.61 18.65 13.81
C PHE A 184 0.87 19.11 15.08
N ARG A 185 1.44 18.89 16.27
CA ARG A 185 0.87 19.38 17.54
C ARG A 185 0.75 20.91 17.57
N ALA A 186 1.75 21.63 17.08
CA ALA A 186 1.69 23.08 16.97
C ALA A 186 0.56 23.56 16.04
N ARG A 187 0.30 22.85 14.94
CA ARG A 187 -0.88 23.12 14.07
C ARG A 187 -2.19 22.87 14.79
N LEU A 188 -2.28 21.83 15.63
CA LEU A 188 -3.49 21.56 16.42
C LEU A 188 -3.69 22.55 17.58
N ALA A 189 -2.63 23.17 18.09
CA ALA A 189 -2.71 24.21 19.11
C ALA A 189 -3.19 25.58 18.56
N ASP A 190 -3.05 25.80 17.25
CA ASP A 190 -3.58 26.97 16.55
C ASP A 190 -5.07 26.75 16.19
N PRO A 191 -6.02 27.50 16.78
CA PRO A 191 -7.45 27.27 16.58
C PRO A 191 -7.89 27.41 15.12
N VAL A 192 -7.28 28.31 14.36
CA VAL A 192 -7.65 28.56 12.96
C VAL A 192 -7.20 27.38 12.10
N LYS A 193 -5.96 26.91 12.31
CA LYS A 193 -5.44 25.75 11.58
C LYS A 193 -6.19 24.47 11.94
N LYS A 194 -6.48 24.26 13.23
CA LYS A 194 -7.26 23.11 13.70
C LYS A 194 -8.65 23.10 13.07
N ALA A 195 -9.36 24.23 13.05
CA ALA A 195 -10.67 24.34 12.41
C ALA A 195 -10.61 23.97 10.93
N ALA A 196 -9.61 24.48 10.19
CA ALA A 196 -9.42 24.15 8.78
C ALA A 196 -9.18 22.65 8.54
N ILE A 197 -8.38 22.00 9.41
CA ILE A 197 -8.13 20.54 9.37
C ILE A 197 -9.45 19.77 9.60
N THR A 198 -10.20 20.15 10.64
CA THR A 198 -11.49 19.53 10.97
C THR A 198 -12.50 19.68 9.84
N ASP A 199 -12.60 20.87 9.22
CA ASP A 199 -13.52 21.13 8.12
C ASP A 199 -13.17 20.33 6.85
N GLU A 200 -11.87 20.14 6.57
CA GLU A 200 -11.44 19.28 5.48
C GLU A 200 -11.74 17.80 5.73
N MET A 201 -11.57 17.33 6.97
CA MET A 201 -11.96 15.98 7.38
C MET A 201 -13.47 15.76 7.21
N LYS A 202 -14.32 16.71 7.63
CA LYS A 202 -15.77 16.68 7.42
C LYS A 202 -16.13 16.63 5.93
N ARG A 203 -15.51 17.47 5.10
CA ARG A 203 -15.72 17.46 3.63
C ARG A 203 -15.34 16.12 3.00
N THR A 204 -14.25 15.50 3.45
CA THR A 204 -13.81 14.19 2.97
C THR A 204 -14.82 13.09 3.29
N VAL A 205 -15.38 13.09 4.50
CA VAL A 205 -16.44 12.16 4.91
C VAL A 205 -17.69 12.34 4.05
N ALA A 206 -18.13 13.58 3.85
CA ALA A 206 -19.30 13.90 3.03
C ALA A 206 -19.13 13.42 1.58
N ALA A 207 -17.94 13.61 0.99
CA ALA A 207 -17.64 13.16 -0.37
C ALA A 207 -17.50 11.63 -0.51
N GLY A 208 -17.06 10.95 0.55
CA GLY A 208 -16.72 9.52 0.53
C GLY A 208 -17.89 8.54 0.59
N LYS A 209 -19.13 9.01 0.86
CA LYS A 209 -20.34 8.18 1.05
C LYS A 209 -20.23 7.11 2.15
N ARG A 210 -19.28 7.25 3.08
CA ARG A 210 -19.05 6.30 4.20
C ARG A 210 -19.85 6.67 5.47
N GLY A 211 -20.47 7.86 5.49
CA GLY A 211 -21.24 8.36 6.63
C GLY A 211 -20.36 9.06 7.67
N ASP A 212 -19.41 8.33 8.26
CA ASP A 212 -18.44 8.84 9.25
C ASP A 212 -17.15 8.00 9.27
N TYR A 213 -16.36 8.05 10.35
CA TYR A 213 -15.12 7.29 10.52
C TYR A 213 -15.30 5.92 11.19
N GLY A 214 -16.53 5.46 11.42
CA GLY A 214 -16.81 4.15 12.03
C GLY A 214 -16.27 2.95 11.24
N TYR A 215 -15.96 3.13 9.95
CA TYR A 215 -15.35 2.10 9.10
C TYR A 215 -13.85 1.84 9.43
N ALA A 216 -13.22 2.73 10.20
CA ALA A 216 -11.83 2.59 10.63
C ALA A 216 -11.76 1.97 12.04
N VAL A 217 -11.04 0.86 12.18
CA VAL A 217 -10.83 0.12 13.42
C VAL A 217 -9.37 0.24 13.86
N ILE A 218 -9.14 0.53 15.14
CA ILE A 218 -7.79 0.65 15.71
C ILE A 218 -7.23 -0.77 15.87
N ALA A 219 -6.24 -1.14 15.07
CA ALA A 219 -5.62 -2.46 15.09
C ALA A 219 -4.51 -2.57 16.14
N SER A 220 -3.78 -1.48 16.38
CA SER A 220 -2.71 -1.41 17.37
C SER A 220 -2.40 0.04 17.72
N TYR A 221 -2.66 0.41 18.97
CA TYR A 221 -2.33 1.70 19.57
C TYR A 221 -1.64 1.48 20.92
N ARG A 222 -0.32 1.68 20.97
CA ARG A 222 0.49 1.38 22.16
C ARG A 222 0.17 2.29 23.35
N ARG A 223 -0.18 3.55 23.09
CA ARG A 223 -0.45 4.54 24.14
C ARG A 223 -1.74 4.26 24.90
N ASN A 224 -2.72 3.66 24.24
CA ASN A 224 -3.94 3.19 24.89
C ASN A 224 -4.41 1.85 24.27
N PRO A 225 -3.85 0.72 24.72
CA PRO A 225 -4.18 -0.60 24.19
C PRO A 225 -5.65 -1.01 24.38
N ALA A 226 -6.39 -0.38 25.29
CA ALA A 226 -7.82 -0.67 25.49
C ALA A 226 -8.69 -0.26 24.28
N LEU A 227 -8.17 0.60 23.41
CA LEU A 227 -8.82 0.98 22.16
C LEU A 227 -8.56 -0.01 21.02
N ASN A 228 -7.65 -0.97 21.18
CA ASN A 228 -7.40 -1.99 20.18
C ASN A 228 -8.69 -2.80 19.92
N GLY A 229 -9.10 -2.86 18.67
CA GLY A 229 -10.29 -3.58 18.20
C GLY A 229 -11.55 -2.73 18.19
N LYS A 230 -11.46 -1.47 18.64
CA LYS A 230 -12.55 -0.52 18.59
C LYS A 230 -12.51 0.26 17.28
N SER A 231 -13.68 0.48 16.68
CA SER A 231 -13.86 1.47 15.64
C SER A 231 -13.54 2.88 16.18
N ILE A 232 -13.22 3.83 15.30
CA ILE A 232 -13.04 5.24 15.72
C ILE A 232 -14.31 5.78 16.39
N ARG A 233 -15.50 5.36 15.91
CA ARG A 233 -16.79 5.71 16.52
C ARG A 233 -16.89 5.21 17.97
N GLU A 234 -16.56 3.94 18.22
CA GLU A 234 -16.53 3.39 19.58
C GLU A 234 -15.44 4.02 20.44
N ALA A 235 -14.26 4.29 19.87
CA ALA A 235 -13.16 4.93 20.56
C ALA A 235 -13.54 6.34 21.04
N ALA A 236 -14.18 7.14 20.18
CA ALA A 236 -14.72 8.45 20.55
C ALA A 236 -15.72 8.32 21.71
N ARG A 237 -16.65 7.37 21.65
CA ARG A 237 -17.60 7.14 22.74
C ARG A 237 -16.91 6.80 24.06
N ILE A 238 -15.85 5.98 24.02
CA ILE A 238 -15.08 5.57 25.20
C ILE A 238 -14.28 6.74 25.78
N THR A 239 -13.63 7.55 24.96
CA THR A 239 -12.68 8.57 25.43
C THR A 239 -13.32 9.94 25.64
N ARG A 240 -14.46 10.21 25.02
CA ARG A 240 -15.11 11.53 24.99
C ARG A 240 -16.55 11.53 25.48
N GLY A 241 -17.19 10.35 25.59
CA GLY A 241 -18.58 10.22 26.03
C GLY A 241 -19.61 10.48 24.92
N ASP A 242 -19.17 10.73 23.69
CA ASP A 242 -20.02 10.95 22.52
C ASP A 242 -19.41 10.29 21.26
N ASP A 243 -20.20 10.14 20.21
CA ASP A 243 -19.75 9.56 18.93
C ASP A 243 -20.05 10.46 17.73
N SER A 244 -20.24 11.75 17.99
CA SER A 244 -20.41 12.78 16.97
C SER A 244 -19.24 12.78 15.98
N LEU A 245 -19.46 13.25 14.76
CA LEU A 245 -18.38 13.34 13.77
C LEU A 245 -17.22 14.21 14.30
N ASP A 246 -17.52 15.26 15.07
CA ASP A 246 -16.51 16.08 15.73
C ASP A 246 -15.68 15.29 16.75
N ALA A 247 -16.31 14.48 17.61
CA ALA A 247 -15.58 13.65 18.56
C ALA A 247 -14.74 12.55 17.90
N GLN A 248 -15.24 11.99 16.79
CA GLN A 248 -14.46 11.06 15.97
C GLN A 248 -13.21 11.74 15.39
N ILE A 249 -13.35 12.95 14.83
CA ILE A 249 -12.23 13.74 14.32
C ILE A 249 -11.22 14.03 15.43
N GLU A 250 -11.68 14.54 16.57
CA GLU A 250 -10.80 14.83 17.71
C GLU A 250 -10.04 13.59 18.20
N THR A 251 -10.70 12.43 18.23
CA THR A 251 -10.06 11.16 18.58
C THR A 251 -8.97 10.76 17.57
N ILE A 252 -9.21 10.95 16.27
CA ILE A 252 -8.21 10.69 15.22
C ILE A 252 -7.01 11.65 15.37
N LEU A 253 -7.27 12.94 15.58
CA LEU A 253 -6.23 13.96 15.74
C LEU A 253 -5.38 13.67 16.98
N GLU A 254 -6.00 13.29 18.10
CA GLU A 254 -5.30 12.91 19.33
C GLU A 254 -4.44 11.66 19.15
N ILE A 255 -4.96 10.60 18.52
CA ILE A 255 -4.18 9.40 18.20
C ILE A 255 -2.97 9.77 17.34
N THR A 256 -3.19 10.59 16.31
CA THR A 256 -2.12 11.03 15.39
C THR A 256 -1.07 11.87 16.09
N ALA A 257 -1.47 12.80 16.96
CA ALA A 257 -0.58 13.63 17.77
C ALA A 257 0.24 12.83 18.80
N ASN A 258 -0.24 11.64 19.18
CA ASN A 258 0.42 10.73 20.12
C ASN A 258 1.22 9.62 19.45
N GLY A 259 1.69 9.84 18.21
CA GLY A 259 2.54 8.90 17.48
C GLY A 259 1.78 7.95 16.56
N GLY A 260 0.46 8.11 16.45
CA GLY A 260 -0.39 7.35 15.55
C GLY A 260 -0.75 5.95 16.06
N ALA A 261 -1.53 5.25 15.24
CA ALA A 261 -1.93 3.87 15.46
C ALA A 261 -2.02 3.13 14.12
N GLN A 262 -1.87 1.81 14.14
CA GLN A 262 -2.26 0.99 13.01
C GLN A 262 -3.78 0.90 12.96
N GLY A 263 -4.36 1.05 11.77
CA GLY A 263 -5.79 0.91 11.51
C GLY A 263 -6.13 -0.23 10.55
N ILE A 264 -7.38 -0.68 10.61
CA ILE A 264 -8.06 -1.52 9.61
C ILE A 264 -9.20 -0.69 9.04
N PHE A 265 -9.31 -0.62 7.72
CA PHE A 265 -10.31 0.22 7.05
C PHE A 265 -11.25 -0.64 6.22
N HIS A 266 -12.49 -0.78 6.69
CA HIS A 266 -13.52 -1.52 5.98
C HIS A 266 -14.02 -0.67 4.81
N GLY A 267 -13.87 -1.14 3.57
CA GLY A 267 -14.11 -0.24 2.46
C GLY A 267 -14.08 -0.82 1.06
N MET A 268 -13.93 -2.13 0.90
CA MET A 268 -13.99 -2.77 -0.41
C MET A 268 -15.24 -3.64 -0.52
N SER A 269 -15.69 -3.86 -1.76
CA SER A 269 -16.76 -4.80 -2.07
C SER A 269 -16.19 -6.21 -2.25
N GLU A 270 -16.91 -7.22 -1.75
CA GLU A 270 -16.59 -8.63 -2.00
C GLU A 270 -16.77 -8.99 -3.49
N ASP A 271 -17.73 -8.36 -4.17
CA ASP A 271 -17.98 -8.60 -5.59
C ASP A 271 -16.82 -8.09 -6.46
N ASP A 272 -16.33 -6.88 -6.17
CA ASP A 272 -15.15 -6.33 -6.83
C ASP A 272 -13.90 -7.16 -6.54
N LEU A 273 -13.73 -7.59 -5.28
CA LEU A 273 -12.63 -8.47 -4.89
C LEU A 273 -12.63 -9.76 -5.74
N ARG A 274 -13.78 -10.44 -5.84
CA ARG A 274 -13.92 -11.67 -6.63
C ARG A 274 -13.63 -11.45 -8.10
N LYS A 275 -14.11 -10.34 -8.69
CA LYS A 275 -13.84 -9.99 -10.08
C LYS A 275 -12.35 -9.81 -10.36
N PHE A 276 -11.62 -9.13 -9.48
CA PHE A 276 -10.17 -9.06 -9.60
C PHE A 276 -9.52 -10.43 -9.41
N LEU A 277 -9.90 -11.18 -8.38
CA LEU A 277 -9.30 -12.47 -8.03
C LEU A 277 -9.30 -13.48 -9.20
N VAL A 278 -10.35 -13.52 -10.01
CA VAL A 278 -10.46 -14.47 -11.13
C VAL A 278 -9.61 -14.10 -12.35
N LEU A 279 -9.03 -12.90 -12.41
CA LEU A 279 -8.20 -12.52 -13.54
C LEU A 279 -6.92 -13.36 -13.57
N PRO A 280 -6.47 -13.82 -14.75
CA PRO A 280 -5.32 -14.73 -14.86
C PRO A 280 -4.01 -14.11 -14.32
N ASP A 281 -3.89 -12.78 -14.33
CA ASP A 281 -2.66 -12.09 -13.92
C ASP A 281 -2.64 -11.64 -12.46
N THR A 282 -3.67 -11.96 -11.67
CA THR A 282 -3.71 -11.60 -10.25
C THR A 282 -2.82 -12.53 -9.43
N MET A 283 -1.75 -11.97 -8.89
CA MET A 283 -0.94 -12.62 -7.86
C MET A 283 -1.61 -12.50 -6.50
N ILE A 284 -1.34 -13.46 -5.61
CA ILE A 284 -1.80 -13.41 -4.23
C ILE A 284 -0.69 -12.91 -3.32
N ALA A 285 -0.92 -11.74 -2.70
CA ALA A 285 0.00 -11.13 -1.74
C ALA A 285 -0.77 -10.76 -0.48
N SER A 286 -0.17 -10.97 0.69
CA SER A 286 -0.86 -10.72 1.97
C SER A 286 -0.97 -9.23 2.32
N ASP A 287 -0.09 -8.38 1.77
CA ASP A 287 0.07 -6.97 2.17
C ASP A 287 0.29 -6.81 3.70
N ALA A 288 0.92 -7.81 4.34
CA ALA A 288 1.21 -7.79 5.76
C ALA A 288 2.72 -7.64 6.01
N GLY A 289 3.08 -6.76 6.94
CA GLY A 289 4.41 -6.78 7.54
C GLY A 289 4.60 -7.97 8.49
N PRO A 290 5.84 -8.33 8.86
CA PRO A 290 6.12 -9.34 9.88
C PRO A 290 5.44 -9.01 11.21
N ARG A 291 4.85 -10.02 11.87
CA ARG A 291 4.10 -9.85 13.11
C ARG A 291 4.32 -11.03 14.05
N ARG A 292 4.24 -10.77 15.35
CA ARG A 292 4.19 -11.81 16.38
C ARG A 292 2.75 -12.23 16.60
N PHE A 293 2.51 -13.54 16.64
CA PHE A 293 1.19 -14.09 16.95
C PHE A 293 0.75 -13.68 18.36
N GLY A 294 -0.52 -13.29 18.50
CA GLY A 294 -1.11 -12.83 19.77
C GLY A 294 -0.89 -11.35 20.11
N ASP A 295 -0.07 -10.62 19.35
CA ASP A 295 0.17 -9.19 19.60
C ASP A 295 -0.92 -8.31 18.95
N ALA A 296 -1.60 -7.51 19.79
CA ALA A 296 -2.66 -6.57 19.40
C ALA A 296 -3.81 -7.24 18.61
N VAL A 297 -4.49 -6.49 17.72
CA VAL A 297 -5.60 -7.02 16.88
C VAL A 297 -5.39 -6.65 15.41
N PRO A 298 -4.32 -7.18 14.77
CA PRO A 298 -3.98 -6.81 13.41
C PRO A 298 -4.92 -7.41 12.38
N HIS A 299 -4.84 -6.90 11.16
CA HIS A 299 -5.63 -7.39 10.05
C HIS A 299 -5.36 -8.89 9.79
N PRO A 300 -6.40 -9.75 9.66
CA PRO A 300 -6.26 -11.20 9.56
C PRO A 300 -5.47 -11.68 8.32
N ARG A 301 -5.34 -10.83 7.30
CA ARG A 301 -4.46 -11.06 6.13
C ARG A 301 -3.02 -11.45 6.50
N GLY A 302 -2.51 -11.01 7.65
CA GLY A 302 -1.18 -11.39 8.11
C GLY A 302 -1.01 -12.85 8.52
N TYR A 303 -2.11 -13.55 8.82
CA TYR A 303 -2.07 -14.94 9.29
C TYR A 303 -2.68 -15.92 8.29
N GLY A 304 -3.74 -15.52 7.60
CA GLY A 304 -4.60 -16.46 6.89
C GLY A 304 -4.79 -16.18 5.41
N ASN A 305 -4.08 -15.24 4.78
CA ASN A 305 -4.36 -14.85 3.40
C ASN A 305 -4.31 -16.04 2.43
N ASN A 306 -3.20 -16.77 2.41
CA ASN A 306 -3.00 -17.88 1.49
C ASN A 306 -3.92 -19.07 1.83
N ALA A 307 -4.12 -19.37 3.12
CA ALA A 307 -5.07 -20.39 3.55
C ALA A 307 -6.53 -20.04 3.17
N ARG A 308 -6.88 -18.75 3.20
CA ARG A 308 -8.21 -18.26 2.78
C ARG A 308 -8.44 -18.42 1.29
N LEU A 309 -7.41 -18.29 0.45
CA LEU A 309 -7.50 -18.62 -0.98
C LEU A 309 -7.96 -20.07 -1.16
N LEU A 310 -7.20 -21.01 -0.58
CA LEU A 310 -7.39 -22.44 -0.78
C LEU A 310 -8.68 -22.94 -0.10
N GLY A 311 -8.96 -22.46 1.11
CA GLY A 311 -10.13 -22.87 1.87
C GLY A 311 -11.43 -22.26 1.34
N ARG A 312 -11.47 -20.93 1.22
CA ARG A 312 -12.72 -20.22 0.90
C ARG A 312 -12.95 -20.08 -0.60
N TYR A 313 -11.98 -19.56 -1.34
CA TYR A 313 -12.20 -19.22 -2.75
C TYR A 313 -12.02 -20.42 -3.70
N VAL A 314 -11.15 -21.37 -3.37
CA VAL A 314 -11.00 -22.63 -4.13
C VAL A 314 -12.03 -23.67 -3.66
N ARG A 315 -11.91 -24.16 -2.41
CA ARG A 315 -12.71 -25.31 -1.94
C ARG A 315 -14.19 -24.98 -1.69
N GLU A 316 -14.49 -23.93 -0.93
CA GLU A 316 -15.89 -23.64 -0.51
C GLU A 316 -16.72 -22.98 -1.61
N LEU A 317 -16.15 -21.99 -2.30
CA LEU A 317 -16.87 -21.21 -3.32
C LEU A 317 -16.68 -21.73 -4.75
N GLY A 318 -15.68 -22.59 -5.01
CA GLY A 318 -15.40 -23.09 -6.36
C GLY A 318 -15.04 -22.00 -7.37
N LEU A 319 -14.59 -20.82 -6.90
CA LEU A 319 -14.34 -19.66 -7.76
C LEU A 319 -13.08 -19.85 -8.63
N LEU A 320 -12.14 -20.67 -8.15
CA LEU A 320 -10.92 -21.06 -8.85
C LEU A 320 -10.70 -22.56 -8.69
N GLY A 321 -10.07 -23.20 -9.68
CA GLY A 321 -9.48 -24.52 -9.51
C GLY A 321 -8.27 -24.48 -8.54
N LEU A 322 -7.92 -25.63 -7.96
CA LEU A 322 -6.79 -25.72 -7.02
C LEU A 322 -5.47 -25.36 -7.70
N GLU A 323 -5.25 -25.84 -8.91
CA GLU A 323 -4.06 -25.58 -9.73
C GLU A 323 -3.88 -24.10 -10.01
N GLU A 324 -4.98 -23.40 -10.33
CA GLU A 324 -4.97 -21.95 -10.56
C GLU A 324 -4.69 -21.20 -9.25
N GLY A 325 -5.32 -21.60 -8.15
CA GLY A 325 -5.03 -21.07 -6.82
C GLY A 325 -3.54 -21.18 -6.47
N VAL A 326 -2.94 -22.36 -6.67
CA VAL A 326 -1.51 -22.62 -6.46
C VAL A 326 -0.65 -21.80 -7.43
N ARG A 327 -1.03 -21.69 -8.72
CA ARG A 327 -0.27 -20.93 -9.72
C ARG A 327 -0.17 -19.45 -9.34
N LYS A 328 -1.25 -18.84 -8.87
CA LYS A 328 -1.32 -17.42 -8.46
C LYS A 328 -0.46 -17.08 -7.23
N MET A 329 -0.06 -18.08 -6.46
CA MET A 329 0.78 -17.92 -5.25
C MET A 329 2.19 -18.52 -5.38
N THR A 330 2.53 -19.13 -6.51
CA THR A 330 3.86 -19.74 -6.77
C THR A 330 4.48 -19.26 -8.08
N SER A 331 4.15 -19.90 -9.20
CA SER A 331 4.82 -19.67 -10.48
C SER A 331 4.52 -18.30 -11.08
N LEU A 332 3.32 -17.73 -10.84
CA LEU A 332 2.98 -16.39 -11.31
C LEU A 332 3.87 -15.31 -10.65
N PRO A 333 3.95 -15.19 -9.31
CA PRO A 333 4.87 -14.24 -8.70
C PRO A 333 6.34 -14.55 -8.99
N ALA A 334 6.76 -15.82 -9.08
CA ALA A 334 8.13 -16.14 -9.46
C ALA A 334 8.49 -15.60 -10.86
N ARG A 335 7.60 -15.75 -11.86
CA ARG A 335 7.78 -15.17 -13.20
C ARG A 335 7.75 -13.65 -13.17
N THR A 336 6.77 -13.05 -12.50
CA THR A 336 6.63 -11.58 -12.40
C THR A 336 7.83 -10.93 -11.73
N PHE A 337 8.44 -11.54 -10.72
CA PHE A 337 9.63 -11.00 -10.07
C PHE A 337 10.95 -11.56 -10.64
N ARG A 338 10.88 -12.42 -11.68
CA ARG A 338 12.02 -13.12 -12.29
C ARG A 338 12.89 -13.87 -11.27
N LEU A 339 12.24 -14.50 -10.29
CA LEU A 339 12.88 -15.36 -9.30
C LEU A 339 13.27 -16.68 -9.98
N ARG A 340 14.53 -16.77 -10.42
CA ARG A 340 15.03 -17.91 -11.18
C ARG A 340 14.92 -19.21 -10.38
N ASN A 341 14.53 -20.29 -11.06
CA ASN A 341 14.48 -21.65 -10.52
C ASN A 341 13.61 -21.80 -9.25
N ARG A 342 12.53 -21.02 -9.14
CA ARG A 342 11.59 -21.05 -8.00
C ARG A 342 10.14 -20.99 -8.48
N GLY A 343 9.21 -21.38 -7.60
CA GLY A 343 7.76 -21.30 -7.83
C GLY A 343 7.17 -22.41 -8.69
N GLU A 344 7.96 -23.41 -9.10
CA GLU A 344 7.52 -24.59 -9.85
C GLU A 344 8.25 -25.83 -9.34
N LEU A 345 7.58 -26.98 -9.30
CA LEU A 345 8.17 -28.26 -8.92
C LEU A 345 8.81 -28.93 -10.14
N LYS A 346 10.11 -28.70 -10.34
CA LYS A 346 10.88 -29.21 -11.49
C LYS A 346 12.30 -29.64 -11.06
N PRO A 347 12.90 -30.67 -11.71
CA PRO A 347 14.31 -30.99 -11.48
C PRO A 347 15.20 -29.75 -11.68
N GLY A 348 16.13 -29.52 -10.75
CA GLY A 348 17.05 -28.37 -10.76
C GLY A 348 16.47 -27.07 -10.17
N PHE A 349 15.19 -27.04 -9.75
CA PHE A 349 14.61 -25.91 -9.02
C PHE A 349 14.91 -26.01 -7.53
N VAL A 350 14.82 -24.88 -6.82
CA VAL A 350 14.95 -24.84 -5.37
C VAL A 350 13.76 -25.57 -4.73
N ALA A 351 14.02 -26.38 -3.71
CA ALA A 351 13.01 -27.11 -2.95
C ALA A 351 12.35 -26.21 -1.89
N ASP A 352 11.58 -25.21 -2.35
CA ASP A 352 10.79 -24.30 -1.51
C ASP A 352 9.36 -24.78 -1.25
#